data_AF-A0A9D5KWF1-F1
#
_entry.id   AF-A0A9D5KWF1-F1
#
_cell.length_a   1.000
_cell.length_b   1.000
_cell.length_c   1.000
_cell.angle_alpha   90.00
_cell.angle_beta   90.00
_cell.angle_gamma   90.00
#
_symmetry.space_group_name_H-M   'P 1'
#
loop_
_entity.id
_entity.type
_entity.pdbx_description
1 polymer ?
#
loop_
_entity_poly.entity_id
_entity_poly.type
_entity_poly.pdbx_seq_one_letter_code
_entity_poly.pdbx_strand_id
1 'polypeptide(L)' 'MIQSDKRPVQSDFANITDYSKQCPDGARKFFAFVHFTDDSTCLWSNIFSFNRSFALMLAIEKFGDFLGYISSIIIHEQD' A
#
# COMPACT_ATOMS: atom_id res chain seq x y z
N MET A 1 -3.69 34.32 3.75
CA MET A 1 -2.94 33.44 4.68
C MET A 1 -3.80 32.21 4.92
N ILE A 2 -3.40 31.05 4.41
CA ILE A 2 -4.09 29.78 4.71
C ILE A 2 -3.68 29.40 6.14
N GLN A 3 -4.65 29.40 7.06
CA GLN A 3 -4.43 29.06 8.46
C GLN A 3 -3.95 27.60 8.57
N SER A 4 -2.95 27.36 9.43
CA SER A 4 -2.38 26.04 9.69
C SER A 4 -3.41 24.99 10.15
N ASP A 5 -4.58 25.43 10.61
CA ASP A 5 -5.72 24.62 11.08
C ASP A 5 -6.55 23.95 9.98
N LYS A 6 -6.30 24.26 8.70
CA LYS A 6 -7.02 23.65 7.57
C LYS A 6 -6.15 22.76 6.70
N ARG A 7 -5.00 22.34 7.20
CA ARG A 7 -4.29 21.22 6.58
C ARG A 7 -5.13 19.98 6.89
N PRO A 8 -5.51 19.16 5.89
CA PRO A 8 -6.05 17.83 6.18
C PRO A 8 -5.09 17.18 7.17
N VAL A 9 -5.57 16.91 8.38
CA VAL A 9 -4.78 16.18 9.37
C VAL A 9 -4.47 14.85 8.68
N GLN A 10 -3.19 14.53 8.53
CA GLN A 10 -2.74 13.28 7.95
C GLN A 10 -3.01 12.14 8.96
N SER A 11 -4.27 11.91 9.34
CA SER A 11 -4.67 10.85 10.28
C SER A 11 -5.03 9.55 9.57
N ASP A 12 -5.58 9.64 8.36
CA ASP A 12 -6.22 8.50 7.71
C ASP A 12 -5.27 7.82 6.70
N PHE A 13 -3.96 8.07 6.81
CA PHE A 13 -2.95 7.48 5.94
C PHE A 13 -1.81 6.85 6.73
N ALA A 14 -1.58 5.55 6.51
CA ALA A 14 -0.44 4.82 7.04
C ALA A 14 0.51 4.37 5.93
N ASN A 15 1.82 4.50 6.15
CA ASN A 15 2.83 3.91 5.27
C ASN A 15 3.56 2.81 6.05
N ILE A 16 3.34 1.55 5.66
CA ILE A 16 3.95 0.37 6.31
C ILE A 16 5.13 -0.20 5.52
N THR A 17 5.64 0.57 4.57
CA THR A 17 6.75 0.14 3.72
C THR A 17 8.04 -0.01 4.52
N ASP A 18 8.67 -1.17 4.42
CA ASP A 18 10.04 -1.37 4.87
C ASP A 18 11.03 -1.03 3.77
N TYR A 19 11.62 0.17 3.86
CA TYR A 19 12.57 0.70 2.89
C TYR A 19 13.99 0.11 3.01
N SER A 20 14.26 -0.74 4.01
CA SER A 20 15.57 -1.37 4.17
C SER A 20 15.83 -2.50 3.16
N LYS A 21 14.78 -3.02 2.53
CA LYS A 21 14.87 -4.15 1.61
C LYS A 21 15.28 -3.72 0.21
N GLN A 22 16.22 -4.45 -0.36
CA GLN A 22 16.58 -4.33 -1.78
C GLN A 22 15.75 -5.28 -2.63
N CYS A 23 15.41 -4.85 -3.84
CA CYS A 23 14.73 -5.71 -4.81
C CYS A 23 15.69 -6.82 -5.24
N PRO A 24 15.32 -8.10 -5.11
CA PRO A 24 16.11 -9.21 -5.63
C PRO A 24 16.28 -9.10 -7.16
N ASP A 25 17.40 -9.59 -7.67
CA ASP A 25 17.67 -9.61 -9.11
C ASP A 25 16.60 -10.41 -9.86
N GLY A 26 16.12 -9.85 -10.97
CA GLY A 26 15.08 -10.46 -11.81
C GLY A 26 13.65 -10.35 -11.26
N ALA A 27 13.46 -9.82 -10.05
CA ALA A 27 12.14 -9.44 -9.55
C ALA A 27 11.78 -8.02 -10.02
N ARG A 28 10.48 -7.75 -10.06
CA ARG A 28 9.92 -6.42 -10.29
C ARG A 28 9.42 -5.86 -8.97
N LYS A 29 9.38 -4.53 -8.91
CA LYS A 29 8.93 -3.82 -7.72
C LYS A 29 7.50 -3.34 -7.90
N PHE A 30 6.69 -3.51 -6.88
CA PHE A 30 5.32 -3.04 -6.83
C PHE A 30 5.03 -2.32 -5.52
N PHE A 31 3.94 -1.55 -5.53
CA PHE A 31 3.34 -0.99 -4.33
C PHE A 31 1.82 -1.10 -4.40
N ALA A 32 1.21 -1.17 -3.22
CA ALA A 32 -0.22 -1.29 -3.01
C ALA A 32 -0.75 -0.08 -2.25
N PHE A 33 -1.84 0.51 -2.74
CA PHE A 33 -2.74 1.30 -1.93
C PHE A 33 -3.90 0.41 -1.49
N VAL A 34 -4.09 0.30 -0.18
CA VAL A 34 -5.21 -0.42 0.43
C VAL A 34 -6.15 0.61 1.04
N HIS A 35 -7.35 0.71 0.51
CA HIS A 35 -8.39 1.59 1.02
C HIS A 35 -9.35 0.78 1.89
N PHE A 36 -9.62 1.27 3.09
CA PHE A 36 -10.52 0.66 4.04
C PHE A 36 -11.91 1.31 3.98
N THR A 37 -12.89 0.66 4.60
CA THR A 37 -14.29 1.12 4.64
C THR A 37 -14.51 2.35 5.52
N ASP A 38 -13.54 2.70 6.36
CA ASP A 38 -13.55 3.89 7.23
C ASP A 38 -12.83 5.08 6.58
N ASP A 39 -12.67 5.06 5.24
CA ASP A 39 -11.94 6.04 4.43
C ASP A 39 -10.43 6.11 4.71
N SER A 40 -9.90 5.27 5.61
CA SER A 40 -8.46 5.18 5.83
C SER A 40 -7.75 4.46 4.67
N THR A 41 -6.49 4.82 4.47
CA THR A 41 -5.66 4.33 3.36
C THR A 41 -4.30 3.88 3.88
N CYS A 42 -3.83 2.73 3.42
CA CYS A 42 -2.49 2.23 3.72
C CYS A 42 -1.67 2.11 2.43
N LEU A 43 -0.45 2.62 2.45
CA LEU A 43 0.56 2.36 1.45
C LEU A 43 1.48 1.22 1.92
N TRP A 44 1.57 0.18 1.09
CA TRP A 44 2.58 -0.86 1.22
C TRP A 44 3.40 -0.97 -0.06
N SER A 45 4.63 -0.45 -0.03
CA SER A 45 5.59 -0.54 -1.14
C SER A 45 6.62 -1.65 -0.88
N ASN A 46 7.62 -1.77 -1.77
CA ASN A 46 8.62 -2.84 -1.77
C ASN A 46 8.03 -4.25 -1.85
N ILE A 47 6.93 -4.41 -2.59
CA ILE A 47 6.40 -5.73 -2.93
C ILE A 47 7.22 -6.24 -4.12
N PHE A 48 8.06 -7.25 -3.89
CA PHE A 48 8.91 -7.81 -4.93
C PHE A 48 8.29 -9.08 -5.49
N SER A 49 7.99 -9.08 -6.80
CA SER A 49 7.34 -10.21 -7.45
C SER A 49 7.57 -10.24 -8.97
N PHE A 50 7.11 -11.29 -9.64
CA PHE A 50 7.30 -11.47 -11.09
C PHE A 50 6.25 -10.74 -11.94
N ASN A 51 5.05 -10.54 -11.41
CA ASN A 51 3.96 -9.84 -12.09
C ASN A 51 2.95 -9.27 -11.10
N ARG A 52 2.03 -8.45 -11.62
CA ARG A 52 1.00 -7.76 -10.84
C ARG A 52 0.05 -8.72 -10.11
N SER A 53 -0.28 -9.86 -10.69
CA SER A 53 -1.20 -10.84 -10.07
C SER A 53 -0.61 -11.45 -8.81
N PHE A 54 0.68 -11.80 -8.83
CA PHE A 54 1.37 -12.28 -7.63
C PHE A 54 1.53 -11.16 -6.59
N ALA A 55 1.81 -9.92 -7.02
CA ALA A 55 1.86 -8.79 -6.10
C ALA A 55 0.51 -8.53 -5.40
N LEU A 56 -0.62 -8.68 -6.12
CA LEU A 56 -1.96 -8.61 -5.53
C LEU A 56 -2.20 -9.74 -4.52
N MET A 57 -1.81 -10.97 -4.85
CA MET A 57 -1.95 -12.11 -3.94
C MET A 57 -1.19 -11.88 -2.63
N LEU A 58 0.04 -11.37 -2.71
CA LEU A 58 0.83 -11.00 -1.53
C LEU A 58 0.16 -9.88 -0.72
N ALA A 59 -0.48 -8.90 -1.37
CA ALA A 59 -1.25 -7.86 -0.68
C ALA A 59 -2.47 -8.43 0.04
N ILE A 60 -3.23 -9.31 -0.61
CA ILE A 60 -4.37 -9.99 0.02
C ILE A 60 -3.91 -10.80 1.23
N GLU A 61 -2.82 -11.56 1.11
CA GLU A 61 -2.25 -12.34 2.22
C GLU A 61 -1.80 -11.43 3.37
N LYS A 62 -1.09 -10.33 3.06
CA LYS A 62 -0.59 -9.37 4.04
C LYS A 62 -1.70 -8.71 4.85
N PHE A 63 -2.85 -8.46 4.22
CA PHE A 63 -4.01 -7.81 4.83
C PHE A 63 -5.17 -8.79 5.10
N GLY A 64 -4.89 -10.10 5.12
CA GLY A 64 -5.91 -11.16 5.24
C GLY A 64 -6.85 -10.98 6.43
N ASP A 65 -6.30 -10.59 7.59
CA ASP A 65 -7.06 -10.38 8.82
C ASP A 65 -8.02 -9.18 8.74
N PHE A 66 -7.81 -8.28 7.79
CA PHE A 66 -8.58 -7.05 7.62
C PHE A 66 -9.52 -7.08 6.41
N LEU A 67 -9.62 -8.21 5.68
CA LEU A 67 -10.38 -8.29 4.42
C LEU A 67 -11.83 -7.79 4.53
N GLY A 68 -12.49 -8.00 5.67
CA GLY A 68 -13.85 -7.51 5.91
C GLY A 68 -14.00 -5.99 6.00
N TYR A 69 -12.88 -5.27 6.15
CA TYR A 69 -12.82 -3.82 6.25
C TYR A 69 -12.14 -3.17 5.04
N ILE A 70 -11.73 -3.95 4.04
CA ILE A 70 -11.07 -3.43 2.83
C ILE A 70 -12.13 -3.09 1.80
N SER A 71 -12.13 -1.83 1.36
CA SER A 71 -12.94 -1.36 0.24
C SER A 71 -12.27 -1.67 -1.10
N SER A 72 -10.96 -1.45 -1.22
CA SER A 72 -10.22 -1.78 -2.44
C SER A 72 -8.71 -1.95 -2.21
N ILE A 73 -8.07 -2.70 -3.10
CA ILE A 73 -6.61 -2.85 -3.19
C ILE A 73 -6.19 -2.48 -4.61
N ILE A 74 -5.33 -1.49 -4.74
CA ILE A 74 -4.81 -1.01 -6.03
C ILE A 74 -3.32 -1.28 -6.08
N ILE A 75 -2.88 -2.08 -7.06
CA ILE A 75 -1.47 -2.44 -7.26
C ILE A 75 -0.88 -1.65 -8.42
N HIS A 76 0.27 -1.03 -8.17
CA HIS A 76 1.07 -0.33 -9.17
C HIS A 76 2.45 -0.97 -9.27
N GLU A 77 2.96 -1.06 -10.50
CA GLU A 77 4.34 -1.41 -10.77
C GLU A 77 5.21 -0.17 -10.61
N GLN A 78 6.39 -0.33 -10.03
CA GLN A 78 7.39 0.71 -9.87
C GLN A 78 8.57 0.38 -10.78
N ASP A 79 8.83 1.30 -11.71
CA ASP A 79 9.98 1.25 -12.63
C ASP A 79 11.32 1.32 -11.88
#